data_AF-A0A099LYD8-F1
#
_entry.id   AF-A0A099LYD8-F1
#
_cell.length_a   1.000
_cell.length_b   1.000
_cell.length_c   1.000
_cell.angle_alpha   90.00
_cell.angle_beta   90.00
_cell.angle_gamma   90.00
#
_symmetry.space_group_name_H-M   'P 1'
#
loop_
_entity.id
_entity.type
_entity.pdbx_description
1 polymer ?
#
loop_
_entity_poly.entity_id
_entity_poly.type
_entity_poly.pdbx_seq_one_letter_code
_entity_poly.pdbx_strand_id
1 'polypeptide(L)'
;MKQTNKTRKTDAESAEGSILTKGNGQQSNHGQTQSWIPVMSKLVAIRKLAAQNKTLKFNNLLHLITEELLMECFYTLKRDSAAGIDGVTWDKYQLFSKQLIKQLCEDIQSGRYKPKPARRIYIPKQDGSQRPLNIPPLAG
;
A
#
# COMPACT_ATOMS: atom_id res chain seq x y z
N MET A 1 -36.97 40.43 -26.60
CA MET A 1 -35.79 40.85 -27.40
C MET A 1 -34.57 40.16 -26.77
N LYS A 2 -33.91 39.17 -27.39
CA LYS A 2 -32.80 39.28 -28.39
C LYS A 2 -31.77 40.33 -27.94
N GLN A 3 -30.46 40.11 -27.76
CA GLN A 3 -29.46 39.12 -28.22
C GLN A 3 -28.12 39.43 -27.45
N THR A 4 -27.34 38.47 -26.94
CA THR A 4 -26.11 37.80 -27.46
C THR A 4 -24.72 38.40 -27.11
N ASN A 5 -23.79 37.44 -26.95
CA ASN A 5 -22.37 37.43 -27.35
C ASN A 5 -21.32 38.14 -26.46
N LYS A 6 -20.28 37.43 -26.00
CA LYS A 6 -19.01 37.26 -26.75
C LYS A 6 -17.88 36.65 -25.90
N THR A 7 -17.34 35.57 -26.46
CA THR A 7 -16.09 34.87 -26.15
C THR A 7 -14.89 35.80 -25.91
N ARG A 8 -14.06 35.48 -24.92
CA ARG A 8 -12.61 35.72 -24.97
C ARG A 8 -11.86 34.55 -24.32
N LYS A 9 -11.19 33.77 -25.17
CA LYS A 9 -10.01 32.97 -24.80
C LYS A 9 -8.82 33.92 -24.73
N THR A 10 -7.89 33.69 -23.81
CA THR A 10 -6.53 34.20 -23.85
C THR A 10 -5.59 33.10 -23.36
N ASP A 11 -4.70 32.70 -24.26
CA ASP A 11 -3.55 31.82 -24.07
C ASP A 11 -2.33 32.61 -23.54
N ALA A 12 -1.24 31.88 -23.28
CA ALA A 12 0.12 32.24 -22.83
C ALA A 12 0.34 32.22 -21.29
N GLU A 13 0.94 31.16 -20.73
CA GLU A 13 2.38 30.81 -20.77
C GLU A 13 3.19 31.61 -19.75
N SER A 14 3.58 30.95 -18.65
CA SER A 14 4.71 31.36 -17.83
C SER A 14 5.48 30.09 -17.49
N ALA A 15 6.69 30.03 -18.05
CA ALA A 15 7.63 28.94 -18.00
C ALA A 15 8.54 29.01 -16.76
N GLU A 16 8.93 27.82 -16.32
CA GLU A 16 10.26 27.43 -15.83
C GLU A 16 10.76 27.75 -14.40
N GLY A 17 11.37 26.69 -13.83
CA GLY A 17 12.25 26.65 -12.67
C GLY A 17 11.63 25.90 -11.48
N SER A 18 12.12 24.78 -10.95
CA SER A 18 13.52 24.36 -10.87
C SER A 18 13.67 22.93 -10.31
N ILE A 19 14.74 22.27 -10.77
CA ILE A 19 15.56 21.20 -10.16
C ILE A 19 15.08 19.74 -10.32
N LEU A 20 15.66 19.16 -11.37
CA LEU A 20 15.99 17.74 -11.55
C LEU A 20 17.00 17.29 -10.48
N THR A 21 16.59 16.45 -9.53
CA THR A 21 17.54 15.69 -8.71
C THR A 21 17.86 14.35 -9.39
N LYS A 22 19.08 14.27 -9.90
CA LYS A 22 19.73 13.09 -10.48
C LYS A 22 20.12 12.13 -9.34
N GLY A 23 19.65 10.89 -9.41
CA GLY A 23 20.02 9.83 -8.48
C GLY A 23 19.90 8.47 -9.15
N ASN A 24 20.85 8.16 -10.03
CA ASN A 24 21.03 6.81 -10.58
C ASN A 24 21.73 5.95 -9.53
N GLY A 25 21.05 4.89 -9.08
CA GLY A 25 21.64 3.74 -8.43
C GLY A 25 21.11 2.48 -9.10
N GLN A 26 21.75 2.08 -10.21
CA GLN A 26 21.52 0.77 -10.81
C GLN A 26 22.09 -0.29 -9.88
N GLN A 27 21.25 -1.11 -9.26
CA GLN A 27 21.67 -2.36 -8.66
C GLN A 27 20.74 -3.50 -9.08
N SER A 28 21.22 -4.17 -10.14
CA SER A 28 21.12 -5.58 -10.49
C SER A 28 19.78 -6.31 -10.37
N ASN A 29 19.24 -6.63 -11.55
CA ASN A 29 18.35 -7.76 -11.80
C ASN A 29 18.94 -9.08 -11.29
N HIS A 30 18.29 -9.71 -10.31
CA HIS A 30 18.28 -11.16 -10.18
C HIS A 30 16.90 -11.68 -10.59
N GLY A 31 16.87 -12.63 -11.51
CA GLY A 31 15.71 -13.03 -12.31
C GLY A 31 14.46 -13.32 -11.49
N GLN A 32 13.43 -12.48 -11.65
CA GLN A 32 12.15 -12.61 -10.98
C GLN A 32 11.07 -11.93 -11.84
N THR A 33 10.57 -12.60 -12.88
CA THR A 33 9.64 -11.93 -13.82
C THR A 33 8.50 -12.81 -14.33
N GLN A 34 8.19 -13.95 -13.72
CA GLN A 34 7.07 -14.79 -14.20
C GLN A 34 6.05 -15.18 -13.12
N SER A 35 6.39 -15.15 -11.82
CA SER A 35 5.47 -15.59 -10.75
C SER A 35 4.51 -14.50 -10.24
N TRP A 36 4.74 -13.23 -10.58
CA TRP A 36 4.13 -12.05 -9.95
C TRP A 36 2.83 -11.54 -10.60
N ILE A 37 2.48 -12.07 -11.77
CA ILE A 37 1.39 -11.54 -12.60
C ILE A 37 -0.01 -12.06 -12.18
N PRO A 38 -0.20 -13.33 -11.74
CA PRO A 38 -1.57 -13.87 -11.62
C PRO A 38 -2.42 -13.27 -10.49
N VAL A 39 -1.86 -13.03 -9.30
CA VAL A 39 -2.67 -12.72 -8.10
C VAL A 39 -3.07 -11.25 -8.03
N MET A 40 -2.14 -10.33 -8.29
CA MET A 40 -2.45 -8.90 -8.45
C MET A 40 -3.47 -8.64 -9.57
N SER A 41 -3.44 -9.45 -10.63
CA SER A 41 -4.39 -9.33 -11.75
C SER A 41 -5.84 -9.60 -11.32
N LYS A 42 -6.07 -10.54 -10.38
CA LYS A 42 -7.43 -10.81 -9.86
C LYS A 42 -7.97 -9.61 -9.06
N LEU A 43 -7.16 -9.00 -8.20
CA LEU A 43 -7.57 -7.82 -7.42
C LEU A 43 -7.85 -6.61 -8.32
N VAL A 44 -7.08 -6.43 -9.38
CA VAL A 44 -7.33 -5.39 -10.40
C VAL A 44 -8.65 -5.64 -11.14
N ALA A 45 -8.94 -6.90 -11.51
CA ALA A 45 -10.21 -7.26 -12.14
C ALA A 45 -11.41 -6.98 -11.23
N ILE A 46 -11.32 -7.34 -9.94
CA ILE A 46 -12.35 -7.05 -8.94
C ILE A 46 -12.58 -5.54 -8.83
N ARG A 47 -11.50 -4.75 -8.74
CA ARG A 47 -11.58 -3.28 -8.71
C ARG A 47 -12.30 -2.71 -9.94
N LYS A 48 -11.97 -3.21 -11.14
CA LYS A 48 -12.61 -2.77 -12.39
C LYS A 48 -14.10 -3.12 -12.40
N LEU A 49 -14.47 -4.34 -12.03
CA LEU A 49 -15.87 -4.78 -11.95
C LEU A 49 -16.66 -3.97 -10.90
N ALA A 50 -16.06 -3.71 -9.73
CA ALA A 50 -16.67 -2.90 -8.68
C ALA A 50 -16.92 -1.45 -9.13
N ALA A 51 -16.00 -0.87 -9.91
CA ALA A 51 -16.16 0.47 -10.47
C ALA A 51 -17.26 0.55 -11.54
N GLN A 52 -17.41 -0.51 -12.35
CA GLN A 52 -18.40 -0.57 -13.42
C GLN A 52 -19.81 -0.87 -12.91
N ASN A 53 -19.96 -1.71 -11.88
CA ASN A 53 -21.25 -2.11 -11.35
C ASN A 53 -21.32 -1.91 -9.83
N LYS A 54 -21.94 -0.81 -9.40
CA LYS A 54 -22.11 -0.45 -7.99
C LYS A 54 -23.02 -1.39 -7.21
N THR A 55 -23.83 -2.21 -7.88
CA THR A 55 -24.77 -3.14 -7.24
C THR A 55 -24.19 -4.54 -7.06
N LEU A 56 -23.06 -4.84 -7.72
CA LEU A 56 -22.42 -6.14 -7.68
C LEU A 56 -21.88 -6.43 -6.28
N LYS A 57 -22.19 -7.63 -5.75
CA LYS A 57 -21.70 -8.10 -4.46
C LYS A 57 -20.61 -9.15 -4.67
N PHE A 58 -19.45 -8.95 -4.07
CA PHE A 58 -18.36 -9.93 -4.06
C PHE A 58 -18.45 -10.75 -2.79
N ASN A 59 -18.93 -11.98 -2.91
CA ASN A 59 -18.98 -12.92 -1.81
C ASN A 59 -17.68 -13.74 -1.79
N ASN A 60 -17.23 -14.13 -0.61
CA ASN A 60 -16.06 -15.00 -0.43
C ASN A 60 -14.77 -14.38 -1.00
N LEU A 61 -14.31 -13.23 -0.51
CA LEU A 61 -13.00 -12.65 -0.92
C LEU A 61 -11.80 -13.28 -0.18
N LEU A 62 -12.05 -14.04 0.89
CA LEU A 62 -11.00 -14.60 1.75
C LEU A 62 -10.05 -15.54 0.99
N HIS A 63 -10.56 -16.30 0.01
CA HIS A 63 -9.74 -17.20 -0.82
C HIS A 63 -8.67 -16.48 -1.67
N LEU A 64 -8.75 -15.15 -1.80
CA LEU A 64 -7.75 -14.35 -2.49
C LEU A 64 -6.51 -14.11 -1.63
N ILE A 65 -6.61 -14.30 -0.30
CA ILE A 65 -5.48 -14.18 0.62
C ILE A 65 -4.64 -15.46 0.52
N THR A 66 -3.64 -15.42 -0.35
CA THR A 66 -2.65 -16.49 -0.54
C THR A 66 -1.28 -16.07 -0.02
N GLU A 67 -0.37 -17.04 0.16
CA GLU A 67 1.01 -16.77 0.58
C GLU A 67 1.71 -15.83 -0.41
N GLU A 68 1.46 -16.01 -1.71
CA GLU A 68 2.02 -15.18 -2.77
C GLU A 68 1.52 -13.73 -2.66
N LEU A 69 0.21 -13.53 -2.46
CA LEU A 69 -0.35 -12.19 -2.25
C LEU A 69 0.28 -11.50 -1.03
N LEU A 70 0.40 -12.23 0.08
CA LEU A 70 0.96 -11.67 1.31
C LEU A 70 2.45 -11.34 1.16
N MET A 71 3.20 -12.17 0.43
CA MET A 71 4.59 -11.90 0.08
C MET A 71 4.73 -10.66 -0.80
N GLU A 72 3.88 -10.51 -1.82
CA GLU A 72 3.82 -9.31 -2.64
C GLU A 72 3.53 -8.07 -1.79
N CYS A 73 2.48 -8.13 -0.95
CA CYS A 73 2.13 -7.05 -0.04
C CYS A 73 3.31 -6.67 0.87
N PHE A 74 4.02 -7.65 1.43
CA PHE A 74 5.18 -7.41 2.29
C PHE A 74 6.28 -6.60 1.59
N TYR A 75 6.59 -6.90 0.32
CA TYR A 75 7.60 -6.18 -0.43
C TYR A 75 7.15 -4.78 -0.92
N THR A 76 5.85 -4.49 -0.91
CA THR A 76 5.34 -3.13 -1.16
C THR A 76 5.43 -2.20 0.06
N LEU A 77 5.67 -2.74 1.25
CA LEU A 77 5.80 -1.95 2.47
C LEU A 77 7.05 -1.07 2.45
N LYS A 78 6.97 0.06 3.15
CA LYS A 78 8.12 0.94 3.37
C LYS A 78 9.14 0.24 4.28
N ARG A 79 10.38 0.12 3.80
CA ARG A 79 11.48 -0.55 4.53
C ARG A 79 11.87 0.18 5.82
N ASP A 80 11.74 1.50 5.83
CA ASP A 80 12.01 2.38 6.97
C ASP A 80 10.79 2.56 7.91
N SER A 81 9.80 1.68 7.83
CA SER A 81 8.63 1.73 8.71
C SER A 81 9.03 1.55 10.18
N ALA A 82 8.44 2.38 11.04
CA ALA A 82 8.64 2.29 12.47
C ALA A 82 8.11 0.95 13.00
N ALA A 83 8.88 0.31 13.88
CA ALA A 83 8.45 -0.94 14.50
C ALA A 83 7.19 -0.75 15.35
N GLY A 84 6.32 -1.76 15.38
CA GLY A 84 5.13 -1.75 16.23
C GLY A 84 5.45 -2.04 17.69
N ILE A 85 4.47 -2.57 18.42
CA ILE A 85 4.63 -2.91 19.85
C ILE A 85 5.56 -4.11 20.07
N ASP A 86 5.73 -4.94 19.04
CA ASP A 86 6.58 -6.12 19.00
C ASP A 86 8.06 -5.80 18.75
N GLY A 87 8.38 -4.56 18.36
CA GLY A 87 9.76 -4.15 18.05
C GLY A 87 10.33 -4.79 16.78
N VAL A 88 9.51 -5.45 15.96
CA VAL A 88 9.93 -6.10 14.72
C VAL A 88 10.02 -5.03 13.62
N THR A 89 11.22 -4.85 13.08
CA THR A 89 11.47 -4.00 11.91
C THR A 89 11.29 -4.79 10.62
N TRP A 90 11.19 -4.08 9.50
CA TRP A 90 11.10 -4.69 8.18
C TRP A 90 12.27 -5.67 7.91
N ASP A 91 13.50 -5.27 8.21
CA ASP A 91 14.69 -6.12 8.00
C ASP A 91 14.64 -7.40 8.83
N LYS A 92 14.20 -7.30 10.10
CA LYS A 92 14.06 -8.48 10.98
C LYS A 92 12.98 -9.42 10.48
N TYR A 93 11.86 -8.87 10.02
CA TYR A 93 10.78 -9.68 9.45
C TYR A 93 11.21 -10.37 8.16
N GLN A 94 11.97 -9.68 7.30
CA GLN A 94 12.43 -10.22 6.02
C GLN A 94 13.20 -11.54 6.18
N LEU A 95 14.05 -11.64 7.20
CA LEU A 95 14.87 -12.84 7.50
C LEU A 95 14.02 -14.12 7.63
N PHE A 96 12.80 -14.00 8.16
CA PHE A 96 11.89 -15.12 8.40
C PHE A 96 10.59 -15.01 7.59
N SER A 97 10.54 -14.09 6.62
CA SER A 97 9.32 -13.70 5.90
C SER A 97 8.58 -14.90 5.30
N LYS A 98 9.29 -15.84 4.68
CA LYS A 98 8.69 -17.04 4.09
C LYS A 98 7.92 -17.88 5.11
N GLN A 99 8.50 -18.13 6.28
CA GLN A 99 7.85 -18.92 7.34
C GLN A 99 6.72 -18.14 8.00
N LEU A 100 6.95 -16.86 8.32
CA LEU A 100 5.97 -16.00 8.98
C LEU A 100 4.74 -15.76 8.09
N ILE A 101 4.93 -15.53 6.79
CA ILE A 101 3.83 -15.34 5.83
C ILE A 101 3.03 -16.63 5.66
N LYS A 102 3.70 -17.78 5.59
CA LYS A 102 3.01 -19.07 5.54
C LYS A 102 2.12 -19.26 6.77
N GLN A 103 2.67 -19.09 7.97
CA GLN A 103 1.90 -19.19 9.22
C GLN A 103 0.74 -18.20 9.26
N LEU A 104 1.00 -16.95 8.86
CA LEU A 104 -0.02 -15.89 8.78
C LEU A 104 -1.16 -16.27 7.83
N CYS A 105 -0.83 -16.82 6.67
CA CYS A 105 -1.81 -17.28 5.69
C CYS A 105 -2.70 -18.38 6.28
N GLU A 106 -2.09 -19.40 6.90
CA GLU A 106 -2.80 -20.49 7.57
C GLU A 106 -3.70 -19.96 8.71
N ASP A 107 -3.22 -19.01 9.50
CA ASP A 107 -3.97 -18.41 10.61
C ASP A 107 -5.15 -17.57 10.12
N ILE A 108 -4.98 -16.83 9.02
CA ILE A 108 -6.06 -16.06 8.41
C ILE A 108 -7.12 -17.00 7.83
N GLN A 109 -6.71 -18.02 7.08
CA GLN A 109 -7.62 -18.97 6.45
C GLN A 109 -8.37 -19.83 7.47
N SER A 110 -7.73 -20.20 8.58
CA SER A 110 -8.35 -20.93 9.69
C SER A 110 -9.13 -20.06 10.66
N GLY A 111 -9.09 -18.73 10.51
CA GLY A 111 -9.75 -17.78 11.42
C GLY A 111 -9.08 -17.68 12.80
N ARG A 112 -7.85 -18.17 12.96
CA ARG A 112 -7.08 -18.12 14.21
C ARG A 112 -6.25 -16.84 14.36
N TYR A 113 -6.08 -16.08 13.28
CA TYR A 113 -5.31 -14.85 13.30
C TYR A 113 -5.87 -13.84 14.31
N LYS A 114 -5.01 -13.38 15.22
CA LYS A 114 -5.31 -12.34 16.21
C LYS A 114 -4.28 -11.22 16.07
N PRO A 115 -4.65 -10.03 15.56
CA PRO A 115 -3.70 -8.94 15.40
C PRO A 115 -3.25 -8.41 16.77
N LYS A 116 -1.96 -8.16 16.91
CA LYS A 116 -1.40 -7.45 18.06
C LYS A 116 -1.85 -5.98 18.08
N PRO A 117 -1.97 -5.36 19.26
CA PRO A 117 -2.35 -3.96 19.36
C PRO A 117 -1.31 -3.04 18.72
N ALA A 118 -1.77 -1.90 18.19
CA ALA A 118 -0.88 -0.88 17.65
C ALA A 118 -0.10 -0.15 18.75
N ARG A 119 1.14 0.23 18.48
CA ARG A 119 1.95 1.10 19.34
C ARG A 119 1.56 2.56 19.11
N ARG A 120 1.11 3.24 20.17
CA ARG A 120 0.73 4.65 20.09
C ARG A 120 1.94 5.54 20.34
N ILE A 121 2.13 6.53 19.46
CA ILE A 121 3.10 7.62 19.64
C ILE A 121 2.39 8.97 19.52
N TYR A 122 3.03 10.03 20.01
CA TYR A 122 2.49 11.38 19.97
C TYR A 122 3.40 12.29 19.15
N ILE A 123 2.82 12.95 18.15
CA ILE A 123 3.52 13.91 17.29
C ILE A 123 3.13 15.31 17.76
N PRO A 124 4.08 16.17 18.17
CA PRO A 124 3.78 17.53 18.61
C PRO A 124 3.27 18.38 17.45
N LYS A 125 2.30 19.25 17.73
CA LYS A 125 1.87 20.31 16.83
C LYS A 125 2.53 21.64 17.20
N GLN A 126 2.44 22.61 16.29
CA GLN A 126 2.88 24.00 16.55
C GLN A 126 2.11 24.68 17.70
N ASP A 127 0.85 24.30 17.92
CA ASP A 127 -0.02 24.86 18.98
C ASP A 127 0.24 24.26 20.38
N GLY A 128 1.24 23.37 20.52
CA GLY A 128 1.56 22.68 21.77
C GLY A 128 0.71 21.44 22.05
N SER A 129 -0.37 21.19 21.30
CA SER A 129 -1.14 19.95 21.40
C SER A 129 -0.44 18.78 20.70
N GLN A 130 -0.91 17.55 20.94
CA GLN A 130 -0.33 16.35 20.35
C GLN A 130 -1.32 15.63 19.42
N ARG A 131 -0.81 15.11 18.30
CA ARG A 131 -1.55 14.20 17.39
C ARG A 131 -1.15 12.76 17.73
N PRO A 132 -2.07 11.90 18.16
CA PRO A 132 -1.76 10.49 18.33
C PRO A 132 -1.60 9.82 16.96
N LEU A 133 -0.56 8.98 16.82
CA LEU A 133 -0.37 8.09 15.70
C LEU A 133 -0.28 6.65 16.20
N ASN A 134 -1.01 5.75 15.55
CA ASN A 134 -0.99 4.32 15.87
C ASN A 134 -0.13 3.60 14.83
N ILE A 135 0.94 2.95 15.29
CA ILE A 135 1.86 2.18 14.47
C ILE A 135 1.49 0.71 14.62
N PRO A 136 0.96 0.05 13.58
CA PRO A 136 0.66 -1.38 13.65
C PRO A 136 1.96 -2.21 13.71
N PRO A 137 1.95 -3.36 14.39
CA PRO A 137 3.04 -4.32 14.32
C PRO A 137 3.11 -4.96 12.94
N LEU A 138 4.34 -5.32 12.54
CA LEU A 138 4.58 -6.01 11.29
C LEU A 138 4.33 -7.51 11.43
N ALA A 139 4.54 -8.07 12.63
CA ALA A 139 4.27 -9.47 12.94
C ALA A 139 3.03 -9.65 13.82
N GLY A 140 2.13 -10.53 13.36
CA GLY A 140 0.96 -11.04 14.10
C GLY A 140 1.35 -11.86 15.31
#